data_AF-A0A2D6D639-F1
#
_entry.id   AF-A0A2D6D639-F1
#
_cell.length_a   1.000
_cell.length_b   1.000
_cell.length_c   1.000
_cell.angle_alpha   90.00
_cell.angle_beta   90.00
_cell.angle_gamma   90.00
#
_symmetry.space_group_name_H-M   'P 1'
#
loop_
_entity.id
_entity.type
_entity.pdbx_description
1 polymer ?
#
loop_
_entity_poly.entity_id
_entity_poly.type
_entity_poly.pdbx_seq_one_letter_code
_entity_poly.pdbx_strand_id
1 'polypeptide(L)'
;MKLFKQILLLSFAITLSLGNFLFVVPVPPAYAALELIKSNEFGTVYYLDSRGARHPFPNAKTYESWYGNDFSRIVTVSNEFLFNYPLGKNITIRPGTFLVKVRTAPEVYAVEQGGVLREIQNESIAEAIYGENWASRVVDVPDVFFENYLVGQPIVHDYTTPDSILYKDESSGKYYFRNDNILRPFASTADIFANRFNLDFALTRNRSHFVREKPISGQDKNIFNPVAGPIIDRRDCSASELKAAIILLADKNYSSAEVTKVQNIKQEVADYFSWVTDDLSSINLDHPTAIILDDGYLIRKRNDGTTEVKNETINTFYDNNPDDFDFIFVFTNFKTPSESTNEIAHFIAVTNRQEGLNKSMLNRSEVYGSQGKLKGIVMMGDVNKYSPETPEGLNSVLNVVVHEILHNWAAYVEFEDSETDENSEALLRPNDLSHWSNYVSFISPLGGSGWMDNGDGTFTNGLSLLPDTNQRQYSQLDLYLMGLVRQKDMAPISYIIPDEENAIGNVIAATEKQITIDQIVEASGKVKCSID
;
A
#
# COMPACT_ATOMS: atom_id res chain seq x y z
N MET A 1 53.43 9.86 69.47
CA MET A 1 54.05 9.01 68.42
C MET A 1 53.17 7.78 68.24
N LYS A 2 52.91 7.40 66.98
CA LYS A 2 52.02 6.35 66.47
C LYS A 2 50.58 6.78 66.15
N LEU A 3 50.42 7.03 64.84
CA LEU A 3 49.18 7.00 64.05
C LEU A 3 48.37 5.74 64.36
N PHE A 4 47.04 5.88 64.53
CA PHE A 4 46.06 4.90 64.03
C PHE A 4 44.63 5.47 64.12
N LYS A 5 43.83 5.15 63.10
CA LYS A 5 42.35 5.21 63.00
C LYS A 5 41.78 6.63 62.90
N GLN A 6 40.71 6.92 62.18
CA GLN A 6 39.80 6.28 61.21
C GLN A 6 38.92 7.47 60.75
N ILE A 7 38.17 7.35 59.64
CA ILE A 7 36.73 7.69 59.52
C ILE A 7 36.33 8.01 58.07
N LEU A 8 35.40 7.16 57.60
CA LEU A 8 34.35 7.32 56.59
C LEU A 8 34.64 7.90 55.20
N LEU A 9 34.53 7.02 54.21
CA LEU A 9 34.06 7.34 52.87
C LEU A 9 32.53 7.34 52.85
N LEU A 10 31.94 8.47 52.46
CA LEU A 10 30.69 8.51 51.69
C LEU A 10 30.96 9.41 50.49
N SER A 11 30.96 8.83 49.28
CA SER A 11 30.98 9.57 48.02
C SER A 11 29.67 9.29 47.30
N PHE A 12 28.86 10.33 47.15
CA PHE A 12 27.64 10.37 46.37
C PHE A 12 28.06 10.82 44.96
N ALA A 13 28.05 9.91 43.99
CA ALA A 13 28.31 10.25 42.58
C ALA A 13 26.96 10.35 41.86
N ILE A 14 26.56 11.59 41.56
CA ILE A 14 25.42 11.90 40.69
C ILE A 14 25.96 11.87 39.26
N THR A 15 25.61 10.82 38.50
CA THR A 15 25.79 10.77 37.05
C THR A 15 24.69 11.59 36.38
N LEU A 16 25.06 12.75 35.82
CA LEU A 16 24.21 13.53 34.92
C LEU A 16 24.19 12.84 33.55
N SER A 17 23.02 12.36 33.11
CA SER A 17 22.80 11.91 31.73
C SER A 17 22.70 13.14 30.81
N LEU A 18 23.67 13.33 29.93
CA LEU A 18 23.57 14.27 28.82
C LEU A 18 22.55 13.71 27.81
N GLY A 19 21.30 14.18 27.92
CA GLY A 19 20.30 14.00 26.88
C GLY A 19 20.74 14.73 25.61
N ASN A 20 20.73 14.02 24.49
CA ASN A 20 20.82 14.60 23.15
C ASN A 20 19.63 15.53 22.90
N PHE A 21 19.77 16.80 23.28
CA PHE A 21 18.90 17.85 22.75
C PHE A 21 19.39 18.19 21.34
N LEU A 22 18.71 17.64 20.34
CA LEU A 22 18.75 18.22 18.99
C LEU A 22 18.12 19.61 19.08
N PHE A 23 18.96 20.65 19.10
CA PHE A 23 18.50 22.00 18.87
C PHE A 23 18.06 22.09 17.40
N VAL A 24 16.76 21.92 17.16
CA VAL A 24 16.14 22.38 15.93
C VAL A 24 16.25 23.90 15.96
N VAL A 25 17.20 24.46 15.20
CA VAL A 25 17.22 25.90 14.96
C VAL A 25 15.90 26.23 14.25
N PRO A 26 15.03 27.06 14.84
CA PRO A 26 13.80 27.44 14.16
C PRO A 26 14.21 28.25 12.92
N VAL A 27 14.01 27.66 11.75
CA VAL A 27 14.14 28.37 10.48
C VAL A 27 13.14 29.54 10.53
N PRO A 28 13.55 30.80 10.34
CA PRO A 28 12.64 31.93 10.36
C PRO A 28 11.49 31.72 9.35
N PRO A 29 10.25 32.16 9.63
CA PRO A 29 9.07 31.93 8.79
C PRO A 29 9.11 32.54 7.38
N ALA A 30 10.22 33.18 6.97
CA ALA A 30 10.36 33.87 5.70
C ALA A 30 10.93 33.00 4.56
N TYR A 31 11.38 31.77 4.83
CA TYR A 31 11.92 30.87 3.79
C TYR A 31 10.88 29.94 3.15
N ALA A 32 9.65 29.92 3.67
CA ALA A 32 8.56 29.09 3.16
C ALA A 32 7.98 29.55 1.80
N ALA A 33 8.52 30.61 1.18
CA ALA A 33 7.96 31.20 -0.04
C ALA A 33 8.90 31.21 -1.26
N LEU A 34 10.14 30.71 -1.13
CA LEU A 34 11.12 30.70 -2.23
C LEU A 34 11.12 29.35 -2.96
N GLU A 35 10.30 29.24 -4.01
CA GLU A 35 10.24 28.04 -4.87
C GLU A 35 11.27 28.08 -6.00
N LEU A 36 11.47 29.26 -6.60
CA LEU A 36 12.37 29.48 -7.73
C LEU A 36 13.41 30.53 -7.38
N ILE A 37 14.68 30.17 -7.48
CA ILE A 37 15.79 31.03 -7.11
C ILE A 37 16.86 31.08 -8.20
N LYS A 38 17.57 32.20 -8.30
CA LYS A 38 18.77 32.35 -9.13
C LYS A 38 19.78 33.29 -8.48
N SER A 39 21.04 33.18 -8.90
CA SER A 39 22.07 34.15 -8.52
C SER A 39 21.89 35.47 -9.29
N ASN A 40 22.40 36.55 -8.72
CA ASN A 40 22.63 37.81 -9.43
C ASN A 40 23.84 37.74 -10.38
N GLU A 41 24.75 36.78 -10.20
CA GLU A 41 25.99 36.65 -10.96
C GLU A 41 25.89 35.71 -12.18
N PHE A 42 25.00 34.71 -12.14
CA PHE A 42 24.82 33.73 -13.23
C PHE A 42 23.36 33.38 -13.47
N GLY A 43 23.05 32.98 -14.71
CA GLY A 43 21.69 32.82 -15.22
C GLY A 43 20.96 31.51 -14.85
N THR A 44 21.62 30.55 -14.20
CA THR A 44 20.98 29.27 -13.84
C THR A 44 19.83 29.48 -12.86
N VAL A 45 18.65 28.99 -13.24
CA VAL A 45 17.47 28.96 -12.38
C VAL A 45 17.43 27.62 -11.64
N TYR A 46 17.07 27.66 -10.37
CA TYR A 46 16.91 26.48 -9.53
C TYR A 46 15.50 26.42 -8.95
N TYR A 47 14.95 25.21 -8.90
CA TYR A 47 13.82 24.87 -8.04
C TYR A 47 14.35 24.51 -6.66
N LEU A 48 13.83 25.11 -5.60
CA LEU A 48 14.19 24.79 -4.21
C LEU A 48 13.14 23.85 -3.61
N ASP A 49 13.52 22.61 -3.31
CA ASP A 49 12.60 21.61 -2.76
C ASP A 49 12.34 21.83 -1.25
N SER A 50 11.30 21.16 -0.73
CA SER A 50 10.92 21.26 0.68
C SER A 50 11.95 20.68 1.66
N ARG A 51 12.95 19.94 1.17
CA ARG A 51 14.07 19.38 1.95
C ARG A 51 15.29 20.29 1.94
N GLY A 52 15.24 21.42 1.24
CA GLY A 52 16.33 22.39 1.16
C GLY A 52 17.40 22.03 0.12
N ALA A 53 17.08 21.21 -0.89
CA ALA A 53 17.96 21.00 -2.02
C ALA A 53 17.57 21.90 -3.21
N ARG A 54 18.56 22.47 -3.90
CA ARG A 54 18.34 23.27 -5.10
C ARG A 54 18.60 22.45 -6.36
N HIS A 55 17.61 22.40 -7.25
CA HIS A 55 17.58 21.59 -8.44
C HIS A 55 17.67 22.47 -9.69
N PRO A 56 18.76 22.41 -10.47
CA PRO A 56 18.91 23.29 -11.64
C PRO A 56 17.97 22.86 -12.78
N PHE A 57 17.46 23.85 -13.51
CA PHE A 57 16.88 23.65 -14.84
C PHE A 57 18.01 23.60 -15.89
N PRO A 58 18.22 22.48 -16.60
CA PRO A 58 19.35 22.34 -17.53
C PRO A 58 19.32 23.31 -18.72
N ASN A 59 18.12 23.68 -19.17
CA ASN A 59 17.93 24.64 -20.26
C ASN A 59 16.56 25.33 -20.16
N ALA A 60 16.35 26.35 -21.02
CA ALA A 60 15.12 27.13 -21.05
C ALA A 60 13.88 26.28 -21.36
N LYS A 61 13.99 25.26 -22.23
CA LYS A 61 12.86 24.37 -22.58
C LYS A 61 12.41 23.53 -21.39
N THR A 62 13.33 23.06 -20.56
CA THR A 62 12.99 22.40 -19.29
C THR A 62 12.20 23.35 -18.39
N TYR A 63 12.67 24.57 -18.18
CA TYR A 63 11.93 25.56 -17.38
C TYR A 63 10.53 25.84 -17.93
N GLU A 64 10.45 26.11 -19.24
CA GLU A 64 9.19 26.41 -19.94
C GLU A 64 8.19 25.26 -19.85
N SER A 65 8.65 24.01 -19.83
CA SER A 65 7.76 22.85 -19.66
C SER A 65 7.02 22.85 -18.30
N TRP A 66 7.60 23.46 -17.27
CA TRP A 66 7.02 23.53 -15.92
C TRP A 66 6.31 24.87 -15.65
N TYR A 67 6.90 25.99 -16.07
CA TYR A 67 6.45 27.34 -15.71
C TYR A 67 5.98 28.18 -16.91
N GLY A 68 6.05 27.65 -18.13
CA GLY A 68 5.78 28.41 -19.35
C GLY A 68 6.76 29.57 -19.51
N ASN A 69 6.28 30.67 -20.08
CA ASN A 69 7.08 31.89 -20.28
C ASN A 69 7.06 32.81 -19.04
N ASP A 70 6.56 32.35 -17.90
CA ASP A 70 6.48 33.14 -16.68
C ASP A 70 7.79 33.03 -15.87
N PHE A 71 8.60 34.08 -15.92
CA PHE A 71 9.82 34.23 -15.12
C PHE A 71 9.61 35.14 -13.90
N SER A 72 8.38 35.65 -13.68
CA SER A 72 8.09 36.67 -12.66
C SER A 72 8.25 36.16 -11.22
N ARG A 73 8.16 34.84 -11.02
CA ARG A 73 8.29 34.18 -9.72
C ARG A 73 9.72 33.85 -9.33
N ILE A 74 10.70 34.07 -10.21
CA ILE A 74 12.11 33.78 -9.91
C ILE A 74 12.65 34.86 -8.98
N VAL A 75 13.12 34.45 -7.81
CA VAL A 75 13.74 35.33 -6.84
C VAL A 75 15.25 35.35 -7.03
N THR A 76 15.82 36.55 -7.14
CA THR A 76 17.27 36.73 -7.20
C THR A 76 17.84 36.76 -5.77
N VAL A 77 18.83 35.92 -5.50
CA VAL A 77 19.45 35.72 -4.19
C VAL A 77 20.98 35.81 -4.29
N SER A 78 21.69 35.95 -3.15
CA SER A 78 23.16 35.97 -3.16
C SER A 78 23.76 34.58 -3.34
N ASN A 79 25.04 34.52 -3.71
CA ASN A 79 25.77 33.25 -3.78
C ASN A 79 25.92 32.61 -2.40
N GLU A 80 26.12 33.38 -1.32
CA GLU A 80 26.18 32.79 0.04
C GLU A 80 24.84 32.16 0.43
N PHE A 81 23.73 32.73 -0.02
CA PHE A 81 22.42 32.13 0.17
C PHE A 81 22.33 30.78 -0.55
N LEU A 82 22.69 30.71 -1.83
CA LEU A 82 22.69 29.46 -2.60
C LEU A 82 23.63 28.40 -2.04
N PHE A 83 24.75 28.81 -1.42
CA PHE A 83 25.71 27.89 -0.81
C PHE A 83 25.09 27.08 0.35
N ASN A 84 24.10 27.63 1.05
CA ASN A 84 23.41 26.93 2.14
C ASN A 84 22.46 25.82 1.66
N TYR A 85 22.17 25.75 0.35
CA TYR A 85 21.28 24.76 -0.24
C TYR A 85 22.08 23.83 -1.16
N PRO A 86 22.27 22.55 -0.78
CA PRO A 86 23.01 21.59 -1.60
C PRO A 86 22.35 21.36 -2.96
N LEU A 87 23.15 20.96 -3.94
CA LEU A 87 22.64 20.58 -5.26
C LEU A 87 21.85 19.28 -5.18
N GLY A 88 20.66 19.30 -5.76
CA GLY A 88 19.86 18.10 -6.05
C GLY A 88 19.99 17.67 -7.52
N LYS A 89 19.24 16.63 -7.90
CA LYS A 89 19.15 16.19 -9.32
C LYS A 89 18.63 17.31 -10.21
N ASN A 90 19.09 17.34 -11.46
CA ASN A 90 18.55 18.25 -12.46
C ASN A 90 17.04 18.02 -12.68
N ILE A 91 16.31 19.09 -12.94
CA ILE A 91 14.90 18.98 -13.35
C ILE A 91 14.82 18.47 -14.79
N THR A 92 13.94 17.50 -15.05
CA THR A 92 13.65 16.97 -16.39
C THR A 92 12.47 17.69 -17.04
N ILE A 93 12.26 17.47 -18.34
CA ILE A 93 11.05 17.96 -19.03
C ILE A 93 9.81 17.48 -18.29
N ARG A 94 8.82 18.37 -18.12
CA ARG A 94 7.57 18.04 -17.43
C ARG A 94 6.81 16.95 -18.18
N PRO A 95 6.33 15.91 -17.49
CA PRO A 95 5.47 14.90 -18.10
C PRO A 95 4.25 15.49 -18.81
N GLY A 96 3.88 14.90 -19.94
CA GLY A 96 2.72 15.31 -20.72
C GLY A 96 2.83 16.63 -21.47
N THR A 97 4.02 17.24 -21.58
CA THR A 97 4.24 18.48 -22.34
C THR A 97 4.93 18.21 -23.69
N PHE A 98 6.25 18.20 -23.70
CA PHE A 98 7.07 17.96 -24.87
C PHE A 98 7.47 16.48 -25.00
N LEU A 99 7.74 16.07 -26.23
CA LEU A 99 8.44 14.83 -26.55
C LEU A 99 9.94 15.11 -26.58
N VAL A 100 10.74 14.18 -26.09
CA VAL A 100 12.19 14.34 -25.99
C VAL A 100 12.89 13.51 -27.04
N LYS A 101 13.97 14.05 -27.62
CA LYS A 101 14.98 13.29 -28.35
C LYS A 101 16.38 13.82 -28.05
N VAL A 102 17.40 13.05 -28.41
CA VAL A 102 18.79 13.54 -28.51
C VAL A 102 19.14 13.84 -29.96
N ARG A 103 20.09 14.74 -30.20
CA ARG A 103 20.49 15.13 -31.56
C ARG A 103 21.20 14.01 -32.32
N THR A 104 21.83 13.12 -31.58
CA THR A 104 22.65 12.03 -32.09
C THR A 104 21.85 10.78 -32.45
N ALA A 105 20.54 10.76 -32.18
CA ALA A 105 19.71 9.58 -32.37
C ALA A 105 18.30 9.95 -32.90
N PRO A 106 17.67 9.09 -33.73
CA PRO A 106 16.37 9.39 -34.32
C PRO A 106 15.20 9.23 -33.33
N GLU A 107 15.35 8.42 -32.29
CA GLU A 107 14.27 7.99 -31.38
C GLU A 107 13.62 9.18 -30.66
N VAL A 108 12.30 9.09 -30.50
CA VAL A 108 11.48 10.11 -29.82
C VAL A 108 10.79 9.45 -28.63
N TYR A 109 10.79 10.16 -27.51
CA TYR A 109 10.32 9.64 -26.23
C TYR A 109 9.22 10.52 -25.66
N ALA A 110 8.14 9.89 -25.19
CA ALA A 110 7.23 10.53 -24.25
C ALA A 110 7.89 10.58 -22.86
N VAL A 111 7.58 11.62 -22.08
CA VAL A 111 8.13 11.79 -20.73
C VAL A 111 7.03 11.52 -19.70
N GLU A 112 7.30 10.61 -18.77
CA GLU A 112 6.46 10.26 -17.60
C GLU A 112 7.12 10.73 -16.29
N GLN A 113 6.40 10.59 -15.17
CA GLN A 113 6.84 11.06 -13.85
C GLN A 113 8.28 10.63 -13.53
N GLY A 114 9.06 11.54 -12.95
CA GLY A 114 10.45 11.29 -12.58
C GLY A 114 11.44 11.22 -13.74
N GLY A 115 11.05 11.68 -14.93
CA GLY A 115 11.92 11.69 -16.09
C GLY A 115 12.05 10.32 -16.74
N VAL A 116 11.01 9.50 -16.66
CA VAL A 116 10.97 8.22 -17.38
C VAL A 116 10.66 8.48 -18.86
N LEU A 117 11.51 8.01 -19.74
CA LEU A 117 11.37 8.10 -21.19
C LEU A 117 10.73 6.83 -21.72
N ARG A 118 9.61 7.00 -22.43
CA ARG A 118 8.90 5.93 -23.13
C ARG A 118 9.10 6.12 -24.62
N GLU A 119 9.94 5.28 -25.24
CA GLU A 119 10.19 5.36 -26.69
C GLU A 119 8.89 5.17 -27.46
N ILE A 120 8.59 6.06 -28.40
CA ILE A 120 7.46 5.91 -29.32
C ILE A 120 7.99 5.17 -30.55
N GLN A 121 7.58 3.91 -30.71
CA GLN A 121 8.25 2.98 -31.62
C GLN A 121 8.19 3.40 -33.10
N ASN A 122 7.18 4.18 -33.52
CA ASN A 122 7.09 4.70 -34.88
C ASN A 122 6.16 5.93 -34.97
N GLU A 123 6.22 6.63 -36.10
CA GLU A 123 5.44 7.83 -36.38
C GLU A 123 3.93 7.60 -36.36
N SER A 124 3.45 6.42 -36.82
CA SER A 124 2.01 6.11 -36.81
C SER A 124 1.44 6.05 -35.39
N ILE A 125 2.19 5.50 -34.43
CA ILE A 125 1.83 5.55 -33.01
C ILE A 125 1.87 6.99 -32.50
N ALA A 126 2.89 7.77 -32.87
CA ALA A 126 3.00 9.16 -32.47
C ALA A 126 1.82 10.01 -32.98
N GLU A 127 1.42 9.85 -34.24
CA GLU A 127 0.25 10.52 -34.83
C GLU A 127 -1.05 10.09 -34.16
N ALA A 128 -1.21 8.79 -33.91
CA ALA A 128 -2.39 8.27 -33.21
C ALA A 128 -2.51 8.85 -31.79
N ILE A 129 -1.37 9.09 -31.11
CA ILE A 129 -1.35 9.61 -29.74
C ILE A 129 -1.36 11.15 -29.68
N TYR A 130 -0.64 11.85 -30.54
CA TYR A 130 -0.43 13.30 -30.40
C TYR A 130 -1.06 14.12 -31.53
N GLY A 131 -1.66 13.44 -32.51
CA GLY A 131 -2.22 14.04 -33.73
C GLY A 131 -1.15 14.26 -34.80
N GLU A 132 -1.58 14.67 -35.99
CA GLU A 132 -0.70 14.89 -37.16
C GLU A 132 0.45 15.87 -36.87
N ASN A 133 0.23 16.84 -35.96
CA ASN A 133 1.24 17.84 -35.59
C ASN A 133 2.16 17.40 -34.43
N TRP A 134 2.24 16.11 -34.10
CA TRP A 134 3.05 15.60 -32.99
C TRP A 134 4.51 16.05 -33.03
N ALA A 135 5.09 16.13 -34.24
CA ALA A 135 6.49 16.53 -34.45
C ALA A 135 6.79 17.93 -33.90
N SER A 136 5.79 18.82 -33.83
CA SER A 136 5.94 20.15 -33.23
C SER A 136 6.15 20.13 -31.71
N ARG A 137 5.83 19.00 -31.06
CA ARG A 137 6.06 18.78 -29.62
C ARG A 137 7.47 18.28 -29.32
N VAL A 138 8.25 17.89 -30.33
CA VAL A 138 9.58 17.30 -30.15
C VAL A 138 10.60 18.39 -29.82
N VAL A 139 11.35 18.18 -28.74
CA VAL A 139 12.45 19.05 -28.31
C VAL A 139 13.74 18.24 -28.17
N ASP A 140 14.85 18.84 -28.61
CA ASP A 140 16.17 18.27 -28.39
C ASP A 140 16.61 18.50 -26.93
N VAL A 141 17.00 17.42 -26.26
CA VAL A 141 17.78 17.47 -25.02
C VAL A 141 19.25 17.23 -25.39
N PRO A 142 20.18 18.11 -24.95
CA PRO A 142 21.61 17.86 -25.13
C PRO A 142 22.03 16.51 -24.53
N ASP A 143 22.93 15.79 -25.20
CA ASP A 143 23.38 14.45 -24.83
C ASP A 143 23.84 14.34 -23.36
N VAL A 144 24.56 15.37 -22.88
CA VAL A 144 25.02 15.52 -21.49
C VAL A 144 23.88 15.53 -20.46
N PHE A 145 22.67 15.94 -20.85
CA PHE A 145 21.53 15.95 -19.95
C PHE A 145 20.62 14.73 -20.12
N PHE A 146 20.87 13.87 -21.10
CA PHE A 146 20.10 12.65 -21.31
C PHE A 146 20.26 11.65 -20.16
N GLU A 147 21.44 11.64 -19.51
CA GLU A 147 21.71 10.82 -18.31
C GLU A 147 20.84 11.18 -17.09
N ASN A 148 20.11 12.31 -17.12
CA ASN A 148 19.15 12.66 -16.07
C ASN A 148 17.84 11.88 -16.18
N TYR A 149 17.61 11.18 -17.29
CA TYR A 149 16.40 10.43 -17.57
C TYR A 149 16.59 8.93 -17.37
N LEU A 150 15.49 8.21 -17.19
CA LEU A 150 15.45 6.75 -17.11
C LEU A 150 14.70 6.21 -18.33
N VAL A 151 15.29 5.32 -19.11
CA VAL A 151 14.57 4.68 -20.23
C VAL A 151 13.66 3.59 -19.68
N GLY A 152 12.35 3.74 -19.91
CA GLY A 152 11.32 2.77 -19.55
C GLY A 152 10.90 1.90 -20.74
N GLN A 153 9.79 1.16 -20.58
CA GLN A 153 9.27 0.29 -21.65
C GLN A 153 8.81 1.11 -22.87
N PRO A 154 8.99 0.63 -24.10
CA PRO A 154 8.52 1.35 -25.28
C PRO A 154 6.99 1.40 -25.35
N ILE A 155 6.46 2.41 -26.03
CA ILE A 155 5.08 2.51 -26.48
C ILE A 155 5.02 1.88 -27.86
N VAL A 156 4.58 0.62 -27.86
CA VAL A 156 4.45 -0.22 -29.07
C VAL A 156 3.03 -0.20 -29.65
N HIS A 157 2.08 0.37 -28.90
CA HIS A 157 0.69 0.51 -29.32
C HIS A 157 0.12 1.88 -28.94
N ASP A 158 -0.82 2.37 -29.75
CA ASP A 158 -1.50 3.67 -29.56
C ASP A 158 -2.37 3.72 -28.28
N TYR A 159 -2.78 2.56 -27.78
CA TYR A 159 -3.54 2.42 -26.55
C TYR A 159 -2.70 2.53 -25.29
N THR A 160 -1.37 2.40 -25.40
CA THR A 160 -0.43 2.64 -24.31
C THR A 160 -0.18 4.14 -24.18
N THR A 161 -1.24 4.88 -23.82
CA THR A 161 -1.14 6.32 -23.59
C THR A 161 -0.20 6.59 -22.40
N PRO A 162 0.72 7.56 -22.50
CA PRO A 162 1.62 7.89 -21.39
C PRO A 162 0.91 8.44 -20.16
N ASP A 163 1.49 8.21 -18.99
CA ASP A 163 1.00 8.70 -17.70
C ASP A 163 1.43 10.14 -17.38
N SER A 164 0.83 10.69 -16.32
CA SER A 164 1.07 12.05 -15.84
C SER A 164 0.74 13.15 -16.87
N ILE A 165 -0.37 12.99 -17.59
CA ILE A 165 -0.78 13.91 -18.66
C ILE A 165 -2.10 14.63 -18.37
N LEU A 166 -2.31 15.75 -19.05
CA LEU A 166 -3.63 16.35 -19.20
C LEU A 166 -4.40 15.57 -20.30
N TYR A 167 -5.48 14.92 -19.91
CA TYR A 167 -6.36 14.16 -20.80
C TYR A 167 -7.66 14.94 -21.02
N LYS A 168 -8.14 14.98 -22.26
CA LYS A 168 -9.45 15.54 -22.60
C LYS A 168 -10.30 14.45 -23.21
N ASP A 169 -11.42 14.14 -22.57
CA ASP A 169 -12.38 13.22 -23.14
C ASP A 169 -13.07 13.87 -24.35
N GLU A 170 -13.02 13.21 -25.50
CA GLU A 170 -13.55 13.72 -26.76
C GLU A 170 -15.08 13.83 -26.71
N SER A 171 -15.75 12.87 -26.07
CA SER A 171 -17.21 12.78 -26.05
C SER A 171 -17.86 13.86 -25.18
N SER A 172 -17.30 14.11 -24.00
CA SER A 172 -17.83 15.03 -23.00
C SER A 172 -17.13 16.39 -23.00
N GLY A 173 -15.95 16.49 -23.63
CA GLY A 173 -15.10 17.68 -23.60
C GLY A 173 -14.44 17.97 -22.24
N LYS A 174 -14.61 17.08 -21.25
CA LYS A 174 -14.10 17.25 -19.88
C LYS A 174 -12.60 16.97 -19.81
N TYR A 175 -11.92 17.66 -18.90
CA TYR A 175 -10.49 17.49 -18.63
C TYR A 175 -10.24 16.66 -17.38
N TYR A 176 -9.21 15.84 -17.47
CA TYR A 176 -8.78 14.90 -16.44
C TYR A 176 -7.26 14.94 -16.32
N PHE A 177 -6.74 14.66 -15.13
CA PHE A 177 -5.38 14.19 -14.99
C PHE A 177 -5.39 12.68 -15.19
N ARG A 178 -4.57 12.18 -16.12
CA ARG A 178 -4.41 10.75 -16.35
C ARG A 178 -3.10 10.28 -15.71
N ASN A 179 -3.20 9.28 -14.84
CA ASN A 179 -2.04 8.64 -14.22
C ASN A 179 -2.38 7.19 -13.87
N ASP A 180 -1.49 6.25 -14.20
CA ASP A 180 -1.65 4.81 -13.92
C ASP A 180 -3.01 4.27 -14.43
N ASN A 181 -3.34 4.57 -15.69
CA ASN A 181 -4.62 4.24 -16.36
C ASN A 181 -5.90 4.83 -15.74
N ILE A 182 -5.77 5.64 -14.70
CA ILE A 182 -6.88 6.28 -13.99
C ILE A 182 -7.03 7.72 -14.44
N LEU A 183 -8.28 8.13 -14.63
CA LEU A 183 -8.63 9.53 -14.84
C LEU A 183 -9.14 10.12 -13.53
N ARG A 184 -8.60 11.28 -13.15
CA ARG A 184 -9.15 12.11 -12.08
C ARG A 184 -9.65 13.43 -12.68
N PRO A 185 -10.94 13.76 -12.55
CA PRO A 185 -11.49 14.96 -13.17
C PRO A 185 -10.95 16.22 -12.51
N PHE A 186 -10.74 17.29 -13.27
CA PHE A 186 -10.58 18.63 -12.69
C PHE A 186 -11.95 19.23 -12.37
N ALA A 187 -12.09 19.87 -11.21
CA ALA A 187 -13.35 20.50 -10.81
C ALA A 187 -13.70 21.70 -11.71
N SER A 188 -12.69 22.41 -12.21
CA SER A 188 -12.84 23.54 -13.12
C SER A 188 -11.59 23.76 -13.98
N THR A 189 -11.70 24.61 -15.01
CA THR A 189 -10.54 25.06 -15.79
C THR A 189 -9.53 25.83 -14.94
N ALA A 190 -9.97 26.52 -13.87
CA ALA A 190 -9.06 27.20 -12.96
C ALA A 190 -8.16 26.20 -12.21
N ASP A 191 -8.64 25.00 -11.91
CA ASP A 191 -7.87 23.95 -11.24
C ASP A 191 -6.83 23.33 -12.19
N ILE A 192 -7.11 23.26 -13.49
CA ILE A 192 -6.12 22.88 -14.51
C ILE A 192 -4.95 23.87 -14.49
N PHE A 193 -5.25 25.17 -14.47
CA PHE A 193 -4.25 26.23 -14.44
C PHE A 193 -3.54 26.35 -13.09
N ALA A 194 -4.22 26.05 -11.98
CA ALA A 194 -3.59 25.96 -10.66
C ALA A 194 -2.49 24.89 -10.62
N ASN A 195 -2.67 23.83 -11.41
CA ASN A 195 -1.65 22.79 -11.66
C ASN A 195 -0.74 23.10 -12.84
N ARG A 196 -0.77 24.32 -13.38
CA ARG A 196 0.06 24.84 -14.48
C ARG A 196 -0.01 24.04 -15.78
N PHE A 197 -1.06 23.28 -16.04
CA PHE A 197 -1.20 22.64 -17.34
C PHE A 197 -1.53 23.70 -18.42
N ASN A 198 -0.95 23.53 -19.61
CA ASN A 198 -1.41 24.22 -20.82
C ASN A 198 -2.36 23.29 -21.59
N LEU A 199 -3.54 23.81 -21.94
CA LEU A 199 -4.57 23.08 -22.67
C LEU A 199 -4.09 22.62 -24.05
N ASP A 200 -3.13 23.31 -24.66
CA ASP A 200 -2.55 22.93 -25.96
C ASP A 200 -1.82 21.57 -25.91
N PHE A 201 -1.36 21.17 -24.71
CA PHE A 201 -0.72 19.87 -24.53
C PHE A 201 -1.72 18.75 -24.25
N ALA A 202 -3.00 19.05 -24.02
CA ALA A 202 -4.00 18.03 -23.70
C ALA A 202 -4.09 16.96 -24.81
N LEU A 203 -4.12 15.69 -24.41
CA LEU A 203 -4.40 14.60 -25.33
C LEU A 203 -5.91 14.39 -25.40
N THR A 204 -6.50 14.65 -26.57
CA THR A 204 -7.94 14.44 -26.79
C THR A 204 -8.19 13.04 -27.30
N ARG A 205 -9.03 12.28 -26.61
CA ARG A 205 -9.26 10.85 -26.88
C ARG A 205 -10.68 10.43 -26.48
N ASN A 206 -11.16 9.38 -27.14
CA ASN A 206 -12.38 8.67 -26.76
C ASN A 206 -12.02 7.25 -26.28
N ARG A 207 -11.63 7.13 -25.00
CA ARG A 207 -11.28 5.85 -24.37
C ARG A 207 -11.89 5.74 -22.99
N SER A 208 -12.36 4.54 -22.66
CA SER A 208 -12.86 4.22 -21.32
C SER A 208 -11.70 3.98 -20.37
N HIS A 209 -11.75 4.64 -19.22
CA HIS A 209 -10.80 4.50 -18.13
C HIS A 209 -11.58 4.41 -16.82
N PHE A 210 -10.95 3.87 -15.78
CA PHE A 210 -11.47 4.06 -14.43
C PHE A 210 -11.39 5.54 -14.07
N VAL A 211 -12.49 6.10 -13.56
CA VAL A 211 -12.57 7.52 -13.20
C VAL A 211 -12.73 7.63 -11.69
N ARG A 212 -11.79 8.32 -11.03
CA ARG A 212 -11.93 8.70 -9.62
C ARG A 212 -13.10 9.66 -9.46
N GLU A 213 -13.89 9.46 -8.40
CA GLU A 213 -15.08 10.28 -8.14
C GLU A 213 -14.70 11.68 -7.63
N LYS A 214 -13.64 11.76 -6.81
CA LYS A 214 -13.21 13.01 -6.18
C LYS A 214 -12.39 13.86 -7.16
N PRO A 215 -12.88 15.06 -7.54
CA PRO A 215 -12.18 15.91 -8.49
C PRO A 215 -10.95 16.58 -7.86
N ILE A 216 -10.02 16.98 -8.72
CA ILE A 216 -8.90 17.86 -8.38
C ILE A 216 -9.45 19.28 -8.24
N SER A 217 -9.23 19.88 -7.08
CA SER A 217 -9.59 21.27 -6.77
C SER A 217 -8.36 21.98 -6.25
N GLY A 218 -8.05 23.15 -6.79
CA GLY A 218 -6.83 23.88 -6.53
C GLY A 218 -5.56 23.18 -7.07
N GLN A 219 -4.42 23.58 -6.52
CA GLN A 219 -3.13 22.97 -6.84
C GLN A 219 -2.97 21.65 -6.10
N ASP A 220 -2.55 20.61 -6.81
CA ASP A 220 -2.25 19.28 -6.28
C ASP A 220 -0.73 19.02 -6.34
N LYS A 221 -0.14 18.76 -5.18
CA LYS A 221 1.30 18.51 -5.01
C LYS A 221 1.77 17.23 -5.70
N ASN A 222 0.89 16.30 -6.04
CA ASN A 222 1.24 15.07 -6.74
C ASN A 222 1.22 15.25 -8.26
N ILE A 223 0.54 16.30 -8.74
CA ILE A 223 0.48 16.65 -10.17
C ILE A 223 1.58 17.63 -10.54
N PHE A 224 1.78 18.67 -9.72
CA PHE A 224 2.84 19.66 -9.93
C PHE A 224 4.00 19.44 -8.96
N ASN A 225 4.91 18.53 -9.33
CA ASN A 225 6.10 18.20 -8.55
C ASN A 225 7.35 18.00 -9.43
N PRO A 226 8.19 19.04 -9.59
CA PRO A 226 9.42 18.97 -10.38
C PRO A 226 10.45 17.92 -9.92
N VAL A 227 10.34 17.46 -8.67
CA VAL A 227 11.28 16.52 -8.04
C VAL A 227 10.64 15.17 -7.73
N ALA A 228 9.47 14.88 -8.30
CA ALA A 228 8.85 13.57 -8.18
C ALA A 228 9.79 12.47 -8.69
N GLY A 229 9.86 11.35 -7.98
CA GLY A 229 10.58 10.16 -8.45
C GLY A 229 9.79 9.41 -9.51
N PRO A 230 10.43 8.46 -10.22
CA PRO A 230 9.71 7.55 -11.11
C PRO A 230 8.68 6.73 -10.32
N ILE A 231 7.58 6.39 -10.97
CA ILE A 231 6.66 5.37 -10.47
C ILE A 231 7.38 4.03 -10.57
N ILE A 232 7.43 3.28 -9.47
CA ILE A 232 8.14 2.00 -9.39
C ILE A 232 7.11 0.94 -9.05
N ASP A 233 7.16 -0.20 -9.74
CA ASP A 233 6.40 -1.38 -9.34
C ASP A 233 6.90 -1.89 -7.99
N ARG A 234 6.04 -1.84 -6.97
CA ARG A 234 6.35 -2.21 -5.59
C ARG A 234 5.75 -3.56 -5.19
N ARG A 235 5.24 -4.33 -6.15
CA ARG A 235 4.70 -5.67 -5.88
C ARG A 235 5.79 -6.57 -5.31
N ASP A 236 5.43 -7.31 -4.28
CA ASP A 236 6.26 -8.35 -3.70
C ASP A 236 5.39 -9.47 -3.09
N CYS A 237 6.02 -10.57 -2.70
CA CYS A 237 5.37 -11.66 -1.95
C CYS A 237 5.88 -11.78 -0.52
N SER A 238 6.59 -10.78 -0.01
CA SER A 238 7.14 -10.85 1.35
C SER A 238 6.03 -10.94 2.38
N ALA A 239 6.23 -11.79 3.38
CA ALA A 239 5.37 -11.93 4.55
C ALA A 239 6.16 -11.80 5.87
N SER A 240 7.43 -11.37 5.83
CA SER A 240 8.33 -11.34 7.00
C SER A 240 8.42 -9.97 7.68
N GLU A 241 8.49 -8.91 6.89
CA GLU A 241 8.55 -7.52 7.35
C GLU A 241 7.43 -6.73 6.68
N LEU A 242 6.27 -6.72 7.34
CA LEU A 242 5.08 -6.06 6.84
C LEU A 242 4.95 -4.65 7.41
N LYS A 243 4.26 -3.78 6.66
CA LYS A 243 3.83 -2.47 7.14
C LYS A 243 2.34 -2.32 6.98
N ALA A 244 1.70 -1.67 7.94
CA ALA A 244 0.29 -1.33 7.80
C ALA A 244 -0.04 0.07 8.30
N ALA A 245 -1.04 0.66 7.66
CA ALA A 245 -1.64 1.91 8.10
C ALA A 245 -3.04 1.65 8.65
N ILE A 246 -3.51 2.54 9.51
CA ILE A 246 -4.88 2.54 10.01
C ILE A 246 -5.59 3.82 9.58
N ILE A 247 -6.76 3.66 8.99
CA ILE A 247 -7.70 4.73 8.69
C ILE A 247 -8.88 4.62 9.66
N LEU A 248 -9.21 5.74 10.32
CA LEU A 248 -10.52 5.94 10.95
C LEU A 248 -11.35 6.85 10.03
N LEU A 249 -12.27 6.25 9.28
CA LEU A 249 -13.18 6.95 8.38
C LEU A 249 -14.48 7.31 9.11
N ALA A 250 -14.77 8.60 9.20
CA ALA A 250 -15.98 9.11 9.85
C ALA A 250 -16.89 9.85 8.87
N ASP A 251 -18.22 9.70 8.99
CA ASP A 251 -19.17 10.39 8.09
C ASP A 251 -19.02 11.92 8.20
N LYS A 252 -18.98 12.47 9.42
CA LYS A 252 -18.87 13.94 9.61
C LYS A 252 -18.02 14.31 10.81
N ASN A 253 -18.17 13.57 11.90
CA ASN A 253 -17.54 13.85 13.19
C ASN A 253 -17.04 12.52 13.76
N TYR A 254 -16.07 12.58 14.67
CA TYR A 254 -15.64 11.43 15.48
C TYR A 254 -15.52 11.87 16.94
N SER A 255 -15.55 10.90 17.86
CA SER A 255 -15.35 11.12 19.29
C SER A 255 -13.92 10.75 19.72
N SER A 256 -13.48 11.30 20.86
CA SER A 256 -12.20 10.88 21.47
C SER A 256 -12.22 9.42 21.89
N ALA A 257 -13.37 8.87 22.28
CA ALA A 257 -13.51 7.47 22.66
C ALA A 257 -13.27 6.53 21.46
N GLU A 258 -13.78 6.86 20.28
CA GLU A 258 -13.54 6.12 19.04
C GLU A 258 -12.04 6.11 18.69
N VAL A 259 -11.38 7.27 18.78
CA VAL A 259 -9.93 7.37 18.55
C VAL A 259 -9.16 6.52 19.57
N THR A 260 -9.50 6.60 20.86
CA THR A 260 -8.86 5.80 21.91
C THR A 260 -9.02 4.31 21.65
N LYS A 261 -10.20 3.83 21.23
CA LYS A 261 -10.40 2.41 20.88
C LYS A 261 -9.47 1.97 19.76
N VAL A 262 -9.36 2.76 18.68
CA VAL A 262 -8.41 2.47 17.59
C VAL A 262 -6.97 2.45 18.10
N GLN A 263 -6.57 3.39 18.96
CA GLN A 263 -5.21 3.42 19.51
C GLN A 263 -4.91 2.21 20.41
N ASN A 264 -5.86 1.81 21.27
CA ASN A 264 -5.69 0.63 22.13
C ASN A 264 -5.47 -0.64 21.30
N ILE A 265 -6.23 -0.81 20.21
CA ILE A 265 -6.02 -1.93 19.29
C ILE A 265 -4.65 -1.81 18.63
N LYS A 266 -4.37 -0.65 18.02
CA LYS A 266 -3.14 -0.38 17.27
C LYS A 266 -1.86 -0.73 18.05
N GLN A 267 -1.83 -0.39 19.34
CA GLN A 267 -0.66 -0.60 20.21
C GLN A 267 -0.30 -2.08 20.38
N GLU A 268 -1.28 -2.98 20.24
CA GLU A 268 -1.12 -4.40 20.53
C GLU A 268 -0.98 -5.26 19.25
N VAL A 269 -1.35 -4.72 18.07
CA VAL A 269 -1.31 -5.49 16.81
C VAL A 269 0.09 -6.00 16.49
N ALA A 270 1.13 -5.19 16.65
CA ALA A 270 2.49 -5.58 16.25
C ALA A 270 3.01 -6.77 17.09
N ASP A 271 2.90 -6.67 18.42
CA ASP A 271 3.35 -7.71 19.34
C ASP A 271 2.50 -8.98 19.19
N TYR A 272 1.17 -8.83 19.06
CA TYR A 272 0.28 -9.95 18.84
C TYR A 272 0.56 -10.65 17.50
N PHE A 273 0.85 -9.90 16.44
CA PHE A 273 1.19 -10.46 15.14
C PHE A 273 2.54 -11.22 15.15
N SER A 274 3.54 -10.71 15.87
CA SER A 274 4.79 -11.46 16.10
C SER A 274 4.51 -12.77 16.82
N TRP A 275 3.72 -12.72 17.89
CA TRP A 275 3.34 -13.91 18.66
C TRP A 275 2.55 -14.95 17.83
N VAL A 276 1.55 -14.55 17.04
CA VAL A 276 0.79 -15.52 16.23
C VAL A 276 1.64 -16.14 15.13
N THR A 277 2.73 -15.49 14.72
CA THR A 277 3.64 -15.99 13.68
C THR A 277 4.88 -16.71 14.21
N ASP A 278 4.95 -17.00 15.52
CA ASP A 278 6.12 -17.59 16.18
C ASP A 278 7.41 -16.79 15.93
N ASP A 279 7.29 -15.45 15.97
CA ASP A 279 8.35 -14.48 15.70
C ASP A 279 9.00 -14.61 14.30
N LEU A 280 8.37 -15.33 13.36
CA LEU A 280 8.84 -15.45 11.97
C LEU A 280 8.46 -14.23 11.12
N SER A 281 7.53 -13.41 11.60
CA SER A 281 7.07 -12.21 10.92
C SER A 281 6.83 -11.05 11.88
N SER A 282 6.85 -9.84 11.33
CA SER A 282 6.55 -8.61 12.03
C SER A 282 5.66 -7.72 11.18
N ILE A 283 4.86 -6.88 11.84
CA ILE A 283 4.06 -5.84 11.18
C ILE A 283 4.28 -4.50 11.88
N ASN A 284 4.75 -3.51 11.12
CA ASN A 284 4.97 -2.16 11.64
C ASN A 284 3.71 -1.30 11.42
N LEU A 285 3.20 -0.73 12.51
CA LEU A 285 2.08 0.22 12.50
C LEU A 285 2.49 1.62 13.03
N ASP A 286 3.77 1.99 12.97
CA ASP A 286 4.25 3.28 13.51
C ASP A 286 3.60 4.49 12.81
N HIS A 287 3.12 4.30 11.57
CA HIS A 287 2.41 5.34 10.83
C HIS A 287 1.20 5.87 11.63
N PRO A 288 1.08 7.20 11.84
CA PRO A 288 -0.02 7.78 12.61
C PRO A 288 -1.39 7.39 12.03
N THR A 289 -2.36 7.07 12.89
CA THR A 289 -3.73 6.78 12.43
C THR A 289 -4.28 7.95 11.63
N ALA A 290 -4.65 7.69 10.38
CA ALA A 290 -5.24 8.66 9.50
C ALA A 290 -6.73 8.80 9.82
N ILE A 291 -7.13 9.93 10.40
CA ILE A 291 -8.54 10.23 10.63
C ILE A 291 -9.06 11.00 9.42
N ILE A 292 -10.00 10.42 8.69
CA ILE A 292 -10.55 10.98 7.45
C ILE A 292 -12.05 11.22 7.65
N LEU A 293 -12.49 12.46 7.39
CA LEU A 293 -13.90 12.82 7.38
C LEU A 293 -14.44 12.69 5.96
N ASP A 294 -15.64 12.11 5.80
CA ASP A 294 -16.31 12.08 4.52
C ASP A 294 -16.67 13.50 4.04
N ASP A 295 -16.16 13.81 2.86
CA ASP A 295 -16.37 15.04 2.12
C ASP A 295 -17.43 14.89 1.00
N GLY A 296 -18.18 13.79 1.03
CA GLY A 296 -19.22 13.44 0.04
C GLY A 296 -18.75 12.47 -1.04
N TYR A 297 -17.46 12.12 -1.07
CA TYR A 297 -16.89 11.20 -2.06
C TYR A 297 -16.46 9.85 -1.48
N LEU A 298 -16.40 9.68 -0.16
CA LEU A 298 -15.75 8.54 0.47
C LEU A 298 -16.70 7.41 0.82
N ILE A 299 -17.98 7.73 1.00
CA ILE A 299 -19.01 6.77 1.42
C ILE A 299 -20.25 6.81 0.54
N ARG A 300 -21.05 5.74 0.62
CA ARG A 300 -22.40 5.66 0.04
C ARG A 300 -23.38 5.14 1.07
N LYS A 301 -24.34 5.97 1.47
CA LYS A 301 -25.46 5.56 2.34
C LYS A 301 -26.41 4.65 1.57
N ARG A 302 -26.83 3.56 2.19
CA ARG A 302 -27.73 2.55 1.61
C ARG A 302 -29.12 2.62 2.24
N ASN A 303 -30.10 2.06 1.54
CA ASN A 303 -31.49 2.04 2.01
C ASN A 303 -31.71 1.10 3.20
N ASP A 304 -30.79 0.15 3.43
CA ASP A 304 -30.80 -0.80 4.56
C ASP A 304 -30.26 -0.17 5.87
N GLY A 305 -29.85 1.11 5.85
CA GLY A 305 -29.30 1.82 7.00
C GLY A 305 -27.79 1.65 7.19
N THR A 306 -27.14 0.80 6.39
CA THR A 306 -25.67 0.68 6.37
C THR A 306 -25.04 1.71 5.45
N THR A 307 -23.73 1.90 5.59
CA THR A 307 -22.93 2.82 4.78
C THR A 307 -21.74 2.09 4.20
N GLU A 308 -21.65 2.08 2.87
CA GLU A 308 -20.55 1.48 2.13
C GLU A 308 -19.35 2.43 2.05
N VAL A 309 -18.16 1.87 2.25
CA VAL A 309 -16.89 2.59 2.07
C VAL A 309 -16.44 2.43 0.61
N LYS A 310 -16.16 3.55 -0.07
CA LYS A 310 -15.70 3.55 -1.47
C LYS A 310 -14.18 3.43 -1.55
N ASN A 311 -13.68 2.95 -2.69
CA ASN A 311 -12.23 2.90 -2.99
C ASN A 311 -11.56 4.29 -2.93
N GLU A 312 -12.35 5.37 -3.11
CA GLU A 312 -11.87 6.75 -2.99
C GLU A 312 -11.29 7.06 -1.60
N THR A 313 -11.70 6.34 -0.54
CA THR A 313 -11.07 6.44 0.79
C THR A 313 -9.59 6.09 0.74
N ILE A 314 -9.23 4.99 0.07
CA ILE A 314 -7.84 4.52 -0.01
C ILE A 314 -7.03 5.40 -0.96
N ASN A 315 -7.63 5.84 -2.07
CA ASN A 315 -7.01 6.83 -2.95
C ASN A 315 -6.71 8.15 -2.21
N THR A 316 -7.66 8.64 -1.40
CA THR A 316 -7.49 9.86 -0.60
C THR A 316 -6.38 9.69 0.44
N PHE A 317 -6.20 8.48 0.99
CA PHE A 317 -5.06 8.16 1.85
C PHE A 317 -3.73 8.26 1.09
N TYR A 318 -3.59 7.60 -0.06
CA TYR A 318 -2.36 7.64 -0.85
C TYR A 318 -2.07 8.98 -1.54
N ASP A 319 -3.07 9.85 -1.71
CA ASP A 319 -2.84 11.24 -2.13
C ASP A 319 -1.88 11.99 -1.16
N ASN A 320 -1.74 11.51 0.08
CA ASN A 320 -0.92 12.17 1.12
C ASN A 320 0.11 11.28 1.80
N ASN A 321 0.17 10.00 1.45
CA ASN A 321 1.03 9.01 2.11
C ASN A 321 1.81 8.21 1.07
N PRO A 322 3.04 7.76 1.39
CA PRO A 322 3.82 6.92 0.48
C PRO A 322 3.15 5.56 0.25
N ASP A 323 3.43 4.95 -0.91
CA ASP A 323 3.07 3.55 -1.18
C ASP A 323 4.09 2.60 -0.54
N ASP A 324 4.03 2.44 0.78
CA ASP A 324 4.90 1.54 1.53
C ASP A 324 4.14 0.58 2.46
N PHE A 325 2.82 0.48 2.35
CA PHE A 325 1.98 -0.36 3.22
C PHE A 325 1.54 -1.64 2.53
N ASP A 326 1.75 -2.77 3.17
CA ASP A 326 1.25 -4.08 2.75
C ASP A 326 -0.25 -4.22 3.06
N PHE A 327 -0.71 -3.62 4.17
CA PHE A 327 -2.12 -3.64 4.57
C PHE A 327 -2.62 -2.25 5.00
N ILE A 328 -3.91 -1.99 4.76
CA ILE A 328 -4.61 -0.85 5.33
C ILE A 328 -5.81 -1.36 6.14
N PHE A 329 -5.85 -1.05 7.43
CA PHE A 329 -7.02 -1.29 8.27
C PHE A 329 -7.97 -0.10 8.19
N VAL A 330 -9.24 -0.35 7.89
CA VAL A 330 -10.27 0.69 7.85
C VAL A 330 -11.27 0.45 8.96
N PHE A 331 -11.21 1.29 9.99
CA PHE A 331 -12.26 1.44 10.99
C PHE A 331 -13.21 2.55 10.56
N THR A 332 -14.49 2.37 10.83
CA THR A 332 -15.53 3.38 10.63
C THR A 332 -16.17 3.75 11.97
N ASN A 333 -16.99 4.79 12.00
CA ASN A 333 -17.89 5.05 13.13
C ASN A 333 -19.38 4.90 12.76
N PHE A 334 -19.61 4.11 11.73
CA PHE A 334 -20.92 3.78 11.19
C PHE A 334 -20.90 2.33 10.73
N LYS A 335 -22.07 1.69 10.75
CA LYS A 335 -22.21 0.31 10.31
C LYS A 335 -21.99 0.17 8.81
N THR A 336 -21.12 -0.77 8.44
CA THR A 336 -20.86 -1.18 7.06
C THR A 336 -21.82 -2.31 6.62
N PRO A 337 -21.96 -2.59 5.32
CA PRO A 337 -22.90 -3.62 4.83
C PRO A 337 -22.64 -5.02 5.38
N SER A 338 -21.37 -5.41 5.55
CA SER A 338 -21.00 -6.73 6.10
C SER A 338 -21.52 -6.93 7.52
N GLU A 339 -21.71 -5.84 8.28
CA GLU A 339 -22.22 -5.92 9.66
C GLU A 339 -23.73 -6.18 9.74
N SER A 340 -24.42 -6.29 8.60
CA SER A 340 -25.78 -6.84 8.53
C SER A 340 -25.80 -8.35 8.26
N THR A 341 -24.63 -8.98 8.15
CA THR A 341 -24.45 -10.44 8.04
C THR A 341 -23.77 -10.96 9.31
N ASN A 342 -23.22 -12.18 9.27
CA ASN A 342 -22.44 -12.76 10.37
C ASN A 342 -20.96 -12.34 10.32
N GLU A 343 -20.57 -11.43 9.43
CA GLU A 343 -19.19 -10.96 9.25
C GLU A 343 -18.88 -9.79 10.19
N ILE A 344 -17.88 -9.96 11.06
CA ILE A 344 -17.40 -8.91 11.96
C ILE A 344 -16.47 -7.94 11.23
N ALA A 345 -15.60 -8.47 10.37
CA ALA A 345 -14.70 -7.76 9.48
C ALA A 345 -14.60 -8.53 8.15
N HIS A 346 -13.91 -7.97 7.15
CA HIS A 346 -13.58 -8.71 5.94
C HIS A 346 -12.32 -8.20 5.25
N PHE A 347 -11.62 -9.12 4.59
CA PHE A 347 -10.46 -8.87 3.76
C PHE A 347 -10.83 -8.54 2.31
N ILE A 348 -10.21 -7.50 1.76
CA ILE A 348 -10.30 -7.13 0.35
C ILE A 348 -8.91 -7.30 -0.28
N ALA A 349 -8.75 -8.31 -1.13
CA ALA A 349 -7.52 -8.55 -1.86
C ALA A 349 -7.24 -7.44 -2.90
N VAL A 350 -6.00 -6.93 -2.91
CA VAL A 350 -5.53 -5.88 -3.82
C VAL A 350 -4.43 -6.42 -4.73
N THR A 351 -3.38 -7.01 -4.17
CA THR A 351 -2.33 -7.69 -4.94
C THR A 351 -2.09 -9.10 -4.43
N ASN A 352 -1.89 -10.05 -5.34
CA ASN A 352 -1.40 -11.38 -5.05
C ASN A 352 -0.43 -11.80 -6.16
N ARG A 353 0.82 -12.06 -5.77
CA ARG A 353 1.91 -12.51 -6.64
C ARG A 353 2.48 -13.87 -6.22
N GLN A 354 1.80 -14.56 -5.32
CA GLN A 354 2.25 -15.83 -4.77
C GLN A 354 1.49 -16.99 -5.41
N GLU A 355 2.24 -17.93 -5.97
CA GLU A 355 1.74 -19.22 -6.47
C GLU A 355 1.63 -20.23 -5.33
N GLY A 356 0.97 -21.37 -5.57
CA GLY A 356 0.87 -22.45 -4.59
C GLY A 356 -0.22 -22.28 -3.54
N LEU A 357 -1.11 -21.29 -3.71
CA LEU A 357 -2.16 -20.95 -2.76
C LEU A 357 -3.57 -21.35 -3.22
N ASN A 358 -3.71 -21.93 -4.42
CA ASN A 358 -5.01 -22.08 -5.10
C ASN A 358 -5.78 -20.75 -5.25
N LYS A 359 -5.05 -19.64 -5.36
CA LYS A 359 -5.58 -18.29 -5.57
C LYS A 359 -5.11 -17.74 -6.90
N SER A 360 -5.97 -16.99 -7.58
CA SER A 360 -5.60 -16.29 -8.79
C SER A 360 -4.56 -15.20 -8.51
N MET A 361 -3.65 -15.00 -9.47
CA MET A 361 -2.80 -13.82 -9.51
C MET A 361 -3.67 -12.57 -9.62
N LEU A 362 -3.36 -11.54 -8.83
CA LEU A 362 -4.18 -10.34 -8.74
C LEU A 362 -3.31 -9.09 -8.74
N ASN A 363 -3.72 -8.09 -9.51
CA ASN A 363 -3.20 -6.73 -9.37
C ASN A 363 -4.31 -5.71 -9.59
N ARG A 364 -4.79 -5.13 -8.49
CA ARG A 364 -5.77 -4.04 -8.47
C ARG A 364 -5.20 -2.77 -7.85
N SER A 365 -3.86 -2.68 -7.74
CA SER A 365 -3.18 -1.61 -7.00
C SER A 365 -3.58 -0.22 -7.51
N GLU A 366 -3.66 -0.04 -8.84
CA GLU A 366 -4.02 1.21 -9.50
C GLU A 366 -5.34 1.77 -8.93
N VAL A 367 -6.38 0.93 -8.82
CA VAL A 367 -7.74 1.34 -8.39
C VAL A 367 -7.77 1.89 -6.96
N TYR A 368 -6.78 1.53 -6.15
CA TYR A 368 -6.65 1.97 -4.77
C TYR A 368 -5.56 3.04 -4.58
N GLY A 369 -4.86 3.46 -5.64
CA GLY A 369 -3.79 4.47 -5.57
C GLY A 369 -2.43 3.92 -5.12
N SER A 370 -2.27 2.59 -5.09
CA SER A 370 -1.00 1.91 -4.78
C SER A 370 -0.22 1.60 -6.06
N GLN A 371 1.10 1.64 -5.98
CA GLN A 371 2.04 1.23 -7.05
C GLN A 371 2.40 -0.26 -6.93
N GLY A 372 1.63 -1.04 -6.16
CA GLY A 372 1.76 -2.48 -6.07
C GLY A 372 2.11 -3.02 -4.69
N LYS A 373 2.49 -2.16 -3.73
CA LYS A 373 2.86 -2.61 -2.39
C LYS A 373 1.68 -3.15 -1.58
N LEU A 374 0.48 -2.59 -1.78
CA LEU A 374 -0.72 -2.97 -1.03
C LEU A 374 -1.19 -4.38 -1.40
N LYS A 375 -1.09 -5.32 -0.46
CA LYS A 375 -1.59 -6.70 -0.58
C LYS A 375 -3.09 -6.76 -0.36
N GLY A 376 -3.58 -6.07 0.66
CA GLY A 376 -5.02 -5.99 0.89
C GLY A 376 -5.48 -4.93 1.88
N ILE A 377 -6.79 -4.76 1.94
CA ILE A 377 -7.46 -3.84 2.85
C ILE A 377 -8.28 -4.68 3.82
N VAL A 378 -8.13 -4.41 5.11
CA VAL A 378 -8.89 -5.07 6.17
C VAL A 378 -10.00 -4.11 6.62
N MET A 379 -11.24 -4.40 6.24
CA MET A 379 -12.39 -3.60 6.61
C MET A 379 -12.88 -4.03 8.00
N MET A 380 -12.45 -3.30 9.03
CA MET A 380 -12.82 -3.56 10.42
C MET A 380 -14.24 -3.09 10.74
N GLY A 381 -14.80 -2.15 9.98
CA GLY A 381 -16.14 -1.62 10.17
C GLY A 381 -16.28 -0.76 11.43
N ASP A 382 -17.50 -0.67 11.97
CA ASP A 382 -17.80 0.25 13.08
C ASP A 382 -16.94 -0.05 14.33
N VAL A 383 -16.07 0.89 14.70
CA VAL A 383 -15.19 0.77 15.86
C VAL A 383 -15.98 0.60 17.17
N ASN A 384 -17.23 1.08 17.20
CA ASN A 384 -18.03 1.06 18.42
C ASN A 384 -18.52 -0.34 18.80
N LYS A 385 -18.44 -1.34 17.91
CA LYS A 385 -18.76 -2.74 18.23
C LYS A 385 -17.66 -3.47 19.00
N TYR A 386 -16.44 -2.94 18.98
CA TYR A 386 -15.31 -3.52 19.71
C TYR A 386 -15.21 -2.94 21.11
N SER A 387 -14.74 -3.75 22.05
CA SER A 387 -14.47 -3.38 23.44
C SER A 387 -13.00 -3.65 23.82
N PRO A 388 -12.03 -2.99 23.17
CA PRO A 388 -10.60 -3.21 23.44
C PRO A 388 -10.16 -2.74 24.84
N GLU A 389 -11.05 -2.11 25.60
CA GLU A 389 -10.83 -1.74 26.99
C GLU A 389 -10.84 -2.93 27.97
N THR A 390 -11.37 -4.10 27.59
CA THR A 390 -11.28 -5.33 28.39
C THR A 390 -10.32 -6.32 27.74
N PRO A 391 -9.63 -7.17 28.52
CA PRO A 391 -8.73 -8.20 27.97
C PRO A 391 -9.43 -9.12 26.95
N GLU A 392 -10.65 -9.55 27.25
CA GLU A 392 -11.42 -10.45 26.37
C GLU A 392 -11.81 -9.77 25.06
N GLY A 393 -12.24 -8.50 25.14
CA GLY A 393 -12.61 -7.73 23.95
C GLY A 393 -11.40 -7.36 23.09
N LEU A 394 -10.25 -7.09 23.72
CA LEU A 394 -8.98 -6.85 23.05
C LEU A 394 -8.49 -8.11 22.32
N ASN A 395 -8.44 -9.25 23.01
CA ASN A 395 -8.07 -10.53 22.39
C ASN A 395 -9.00 -10.89 21.23
N SER A 396 -10.31 -10.62 21.36
CA SER A 396 -11.27 -10.87 20.29
C SER A 396 -10.97 -10.05 19.04
N VAL A 397 -10.74 -8.74 19.16
CA VAL A 397 -10.45 -7.90 17.99
C VAL A 397 -9.07 -8.16 17.40
N LEU A 398 -8.07 -8.50 18.22
CA LEU A 398 -6.75 -8.91 17.73
C LEU A 398 -6.83 -10.23 16.93
N ASN A 399 -7.63 -11.19 17.38
CA ASN A 399 -7.90 -12.41 16.62
C ASN A 399 -8.57 -12.11 15.27
N VAL A 400 -9.51 -11.17 15.23
CA VAL A 400 -10.13 -10.71 13.97
C VAL A 400 -9.08 -10.08 13.06
N VAL A 401 -8.21 -9.20 13.58
CA VAL A 401 -7.14 -8.57 12.80
C VAL A 401 -6.25 -9.61 12.11
N VAL A 402 -5.74 -10.60 12.87
CA VAL A 402 -4.85 -11.62 12.30
C VAL A 402 -5.59 -12.63 11.42
N HIS A 403 -6.89 -12.86 11.66
CA HIS A 403 -7.76 -13.62 10.77
C HIS A 403 -7.84 -12.97 9.39
N GLU A 404 -8.16 -11.66 9.35
CA GLU A 404 -8.31 -10.95 8.08
C GLU A 404 -7.00 -10.78 7.32
N ILE A 405 -5.87 -10.62 8.01
CA ILE A 405 -4.55 -10.61 7.37
C ILE A 405 -4.26 -11.98 6.72
N LEU A 406 -4.59 -13.07 7.41
CA LEU A 406 -4.25 -14.42 6.98
C LEU A 406 -5.00 -14.86 5.71
N HIS A 407 -6.19 -14.30 5.45
CA HIS A 407 -6.92 -14.48 4.18
C HIS A 407 -6.08 -14.10 2.95
N ASN A 408 -5.01 -13.31 3.09
CA ASN A 408 -4.09 -13.08 1.97
C ASN A 408 -3.44 -14.38 1.48
N TRP A 409 -3.15 -15.34 2.38
CA TRP A 409 -2.35 -16.53 2.09
C TRP A 409 -3.07 -17.87 2.25
N ALA A 410 -3.86 -18.06 3.31
CA ALA A 410 -4.20 -19.41 3.77
C ALA A 410 -5.68 -19.77 3.63
N ALA A 411 -5.99 -21.07 3.82
CA ALA A 411 -7.33 -21.67 3.75
C ALA A 411 -8.00 -21.71 2.36
N TYR A 412 -7.21 -21.96 1.31
CA TYR A 412 -7.71 -22.17 -0.05
C TYR A 412 -7.14 -23.43 -0.73
N VAL A 413 -6.17 -24.10 -0.10
CA VAL A 413 -5.42 -25.20 -0.72
C VAL A 413 -6.17 -26.53 -0.68
N GLU A 414 -5.99 -27.29 -1.75
CA GLU A 414 -6.38 -28.68 -1.90
C GLU A 414 -5.16 -29.59 -1.71
N PHE A 415 -5.41 -30.89 -1.55
CA PHE A 415 -4.38 -31.93 -1.57
C PHE A 415 -4.80 -33.09 -2.45
N GLU A 416 -3.83 -33.81 -3.03
CA GLU A 416 -4.09 -35.05 -3.76
C GLU A 416 -4.39 -36.19 -2.76
N ASP A 417 -5.59 -36.77 -2.83
CA ASP A 417 -5.97 -37.91 -1.99
C ASP A 417 -5.42 -39.21 -2.60
N SER A 418 -4.48 -39.84 -1.91
CA SER A 418 -3.84 -41.09 -2.34
C SER A 418 -4.78 -42.30 -2.42
N GLU A 419 -5.98 -42.22 -1.85
CA GLU A 419 -6.98 -43.29 -1.95
C GLU A 419 -7.79 -43.20 -3.25
N THR A 420 -8.01 -41.98 -3.76
CA THR A 420 -8.88 -41.73 -4.92
C THR A 420 -8.14 -41.26 -6.16
N ASP A 421 -6.87 -40.83 -6.03
CA ASP A 421 -6.10 -40.11 -7.05
C ASP A 421 -6.83 -38.83 -7.54
N GLU A 422 -7.62 -38.19 -6.67
CA GLU A 422 -8.34 -36.94 -6.95
C GLU A 422 -7.95 -35.85 -5.94
N ASN A 423 -8.07 -34.58 -6.35
CA ASN A 423 -7.91 -33.46 -5.42
C ASN A 423 -9.05 -33.45 -4.39
N SER A 424 -8.70 -33.19 -3.13
CA SER A 424 -9.60 -33.13 -2.00
C SER A 424 -9.55 -31.77 -1.30
N GLU A 425 -10.74 -31.27 -0.96
CA GLU A 425 -10.97 -30.04 -0.20
C GLU A 425 -11.21 -30.34 1.29
N ALA A 426 -10.91 -31.54 1.80
CA ALA A 426 -11.28 -31.96 3.16
C ALA A 426 -10.67 -31.10 4.28
N LEU A 427 -9.59 -30.35 4.00
CA LEU A 427 -9.02 -29.36 4.91
C LEU A 427 -9.84 -28.07 4.98
N LEU A 428 -10.76 -27.83 4.04
CA LEU A 428 -11.52 -26.60 3.91
C LEU A 428 -12.96 -26.77 4.43
N ARG A 429 -13.55 -25.66 4.86
CA ARG A 429 -14.95 -25.60 5.26
C ARG A 429 -15.83 -25.66 4.00
N PRO A 430 -16.71 -26.66 3.83
CA PRO A 430 -17.45 -26.87 2.57
C PRO A 430 -18.36 -25.72 2.14
N ASN A 431 -18.78 -24.87 3.07
CA ASN A 431 -19.72 -23.78 2.78
C ASN A 431 -19.07 -22.57 2.10
N ASP A 432 -17.76 -22.40 2.20
CA ASP A 432 -17.06 -21.21 1.66
C ASP A 432 -15.73 -21.50 0.97
N LEU A 433 -15.07 -22.63 1.27
CA LEU A 433 -13.75 -22.98 0.73
C LEU A 433 -12.69 -21.89 0.95
N SER A 434 -12.87 -21.08 2.00
CA SER A 434 -11.99 -19.97 2.36
C SER A 434 -11.64 -19.96 3.85
N HIS A 435 -11.96 -21.04 4.55
CA HIS A 435 -11.70 -21.27 5.97
C HIS A 435 -11.29 -22.71 6.18
N TRP A 436 -10.48 -22.96 7.21
CA TRP A 436 -10.12 -24.32 7.57
C TRP A 436 -11.34 -25.07 8.11
N SER A 437 -11.47 -26.33 7.72
CA SER A 437 -12.48 -27.25 8.22
C SER A 437 -12.43 -27.30 9.75
N ASN A 438 -13.58 -27.39 10.40
CA ASN A 438 -13.63 -27.56 11.85
C ASN A 438 -12.98 -28.87 12.32
N TYR A 439 -12.69 -29.79 11.40
CA TYR A 439 -12.15 -31.12 11.67
C TYR A 439 -10.64 -31.26 11.45
N VAL A 440 -9.92 -30.20 11.11
CA VAL A 440 -8.44 -30.27 11.09
C VAL A 440 -7.88 -30.35 12.51
N SER A 441 -6.75 -31.06 12.65
CA SER A 441 -6.09 -31.30 13.95
C SER A 441 -5.19 -30.14 14.41
N PHE A 442 -5.19 -29.01 13.69
CA PHE A 442 -4.53 -27.77 14.09
C PHE A 442 -5.56 -26.67 14.40
N ILE A 443 -5.09 -25.62 15.10
CA ILE A 443 -5.86 -24.41 15.38
C ILE A 443 -5.30 -23.29 14.52
N SER A 444 -6.19 -22.46 13.99
CA SER A 444 -5.85 -21.25 13.24
C SER A 444 -6.90 -20.16 13.48
N PRO A 445 -6.54 -18.88 13.35
CA PRO A 445 -7.52 -17.81 13.25
C PRO A 445 -8.55 -18.05 12.14
N LEU A 446 -8.17 -18.67 11.01
CA LEU A 446 -9.07 -19.01 9.89
C LEU A 446 -9.95 -20.25 10.13
N GLY A 447 -9.88 -20.90 11.30
CA GLY A 447 -10.67 -22.08 11.62
C GLY A 447 -9.83 -23.21 12.20
N GLY A 448 -10.38 -24.43 12.16
CA GLY A 448 -9.76 -25.59 12.78
C GLY A 448 -9.95 -25.63 14.29
N SER A 449 -10.18 -26.85 14.80
CA SER A 449 -10.48 -27.07 16.23
C SER A 449 -9.31 -27.68 17.00
N GLY A 450 -8.23 -28.11 16.34
CA GLY A 450 -7.10 -28.71 17.02
C GLY A 450 -7.40 -30.07 17.65
N TRP A 451 -8.10 -30.95 16.94
CA TRP A 451 -8.50 -32.26 17.48
C TRP A 451 -7.31 -33.12 17.91
N MET A 452 -7.37 -33.66 19.12
CA MET A 452 -6.34 -34.50 19.72
C MET A 452 -6.90 -35.92 19.95
N ASP A 453 -6.18 -36.93 19.49
CA ASP A 453 -6.54 -38.34 19.68
C ASP A 453 -6.45 -38.76 21.16
N ASN A 454 -7.50 -39.40 21.68
CA ASN A 454 -7.53 -39.98 23.03
C ASN A 454 -7.04 -41.43 23.08
N GLY A 455 -6.80 -42.06 21.92
CA GLY A 455 -6.34 -43.45 21.79
C GLY A 455 -7.43 -44.51 21.96
N ASP A 456 -8.70 -44.08 22.00
CA ASP A 456 -9.88 -44.94 22.18
C ASP A 456 -10.94 -44.79 21.07
N GLY A 457 -10.57 -44.12 19.96
CA GLY A 457 -11.47 -43.78 18.86
C GLY A 457 -12.24 -42.48 19.07
N THR A 458 -11.98 -41.76 20.17
CA THR A 458 -12.51 -40.42 20.39
C THR A 458 -11.43 -39.35 20.31
N PHE A 459 -11.85 -38.13 19.99
CA PHE A 459 -10.97 -36.98 19.83
C PHE A 459 -11.46 -35.83 20.68
N THR A 460 -10.53 -35.16 21.36
CA THR A 460 -10.82 -33.96 22.17
C THR A 460 -10.56 -32.68 21.38
N ASN A 461 -11.51 -31.75 21.43
CA ASN A 461 -11.43 -30.45 20.78
C ASN A 461 -10.38 -29.57 21.47
N GLY A 462 -9.27 -29.28 20.79
CA GLY A 462 -8.17 -28.46 21.30
C GLY A 462 -8.59 -27.04 21.70
N LEU A 463 -9.49 -26.40 20.95
CA LEU A 463 -10.02 -25.07 21.30
C LEU A 463 -10.70 -25.09 22.68
N SER A 464 -11.36 -26.19 23.05
CA SER A 464 -12.06 -26.29 24.35
C SER A 464 -11.10 -26.34 25.55
N LEU A 465 -9.81 -26.59 25.31
CA LEU A 465 -8.78 -26.61 26.34
C LEU A 465 -8.04 -25.27 26.48
N LEU A 466 -8.25 -24.32 25.57
CA LEU A 466 -7.62 -23.01 25.64
C LEU A 466 -8.23 -22.17 26.78
N PRO A 467 -7.41 -21.45 27.57
CA PRO A 467 -7.91 -20.49 28.55
C PRO A 467 -8.69 -19.34 27.91
N ASP A 468 -8.29 -18.92 26.70
CA ASP A 468 -8.99 -17.95 25.87
C ASP A 468 -9.02 -18.44 24.42
N THR A 469 -10.23 -18.67 23.90
CA THR A 469 -10.44 -19.19 22.54
C THR A 469 -10.20 -18.16 21.44
N ASN A 470 -9.96 -16.89 21.78
CA ASN A 470 -9.51 -15.86 20.85
C ASN A 470 -7.99 -15.84 20.70
N GLN A 471 -7.22 -16.45 21.59
CA GLN A 471 -5.77 -16.49 21.47
C GLN A 471 -5.34 -17.68 20.63
N ARG A 472 -5.23 -17.48 19.31
CA ARG A 472 -4.88 -18.51 18.33
C ARG A 472 -3.63 -18.11 17.56
N GLN A 473 -2.60 -18.94 17.61
CA GLN A 473 -1.44 -18.80 16.73
C GLN A 473 -1.77 -19.34 15.34
N TYR A 474 -1.02 -18.88 14.33
CA TYR A 474 -1.04 -19.47 13.02
C TYR A 474 -0.52 -20.91 13.08
N SER A 475 -1.17 -21.81 12.35
CA SER A 475 -0.72 -23.18 12.25
C SER A 475 0.59 -23.26 11.45
N GLN A 476 1.30 -24.38 11.55
CA GLN A 476 2.49 -24.61 10.71
C GLN A 476 2.14 -24.55 9.21
N LEU A 477 0.93 -24.99 8.83
CA LEU A 477 0.44 -24.91 7.46
C LEU A 477 0.21 -23.46 7.03
N ASP A 478 -0.40 -22.64 7.89
CA ASP A 478 -0.55 -21.20 7.63
C ASP A 478 0.81 -20.54 7.37
N LEU A 479 1.81 -20.83 8.22
CA LEU A 479 3.16 -20.27 8.10
C LEU A 479 3.91 -20.77 6.86
N TYR A 480 3.68 -22.02 6.44
CA TYR A 480 4.19 -22.52 5.16
C TYR A 480 3.55 -21.78 3.98
N LEU A 481 2.23 -21.58 4.02
CA LEU A 481 1.50 -20.85 2.98
C LEU A 481 1.85 -19.37 2.96
N MET A 482 2.31 -18.78 4.06
CA MET A 482 2.92 -17.44 4.08
C MET A 482 4.35 -17.41 3.51
N GLY A 483 4.97 -18.57 3.27
CA GLY A 483 6.37 -18.69 2.86
C GLY A 483 7.39 -18.52 4.00
N LEU A 484 6.94 -18.60 5.26
CA LEU A 484 7.76 -18.45 6.46
C LEU A 484 8.34 -19.77 6.96
N VAL A 485 7.65 -20.89 6.70
CA VAL A 485 8.13 -22.25 6.97
C VAL A 485 8.48 -22.94 5.65
N ARG A 486 9.59 -23.68 5.62
CA ARG A 486 10.01 -24.42 4.42
C ARG A 486 9.29 -25.75 4.35
N GLN A 487 8.97 -26.20 3.13
CA GLN A 487 8.36 -27.51 2.86
C GLN A 487 8.99 -28.67 3.64
N LYS A 488 10.32 -28.76 3.67
CA LYS A 488 11.06 -29.83 4.36
C LYS A 488 10.93 -29.83 5.89
N ASP A 489 10.46 -28.73 6.47
CA ASP A 489 10.29 -28.56 7.91
C ASP A 489 8.82 -28.85 8.32
N MET A 490 7.94 -29.14 7.36
CA MET A 490 6.53 -29.47 7.61
C MET A 490 6.36 -30.88 8.15
N ALA A 491 5.62 -31.01 9.26
CA ALA A 491 5.11 -32.28 9.72
C ALA A 491 3.90 -32.74 8.88
N PRO A 492 3.53 -34.03 8.93
CA PRO A 492 2.24 -34.49 8.42
C PRO A 492 1.09 -33.69 9.04
N ILE A 493 0.07 -33.42 8.23
CA ILE A 493 -1.12 -32.67 8.61
C ILE A 493 -2.25 -33.67 8.82
N SER A 494 -2.88 -33.64 9.98
CA SER A 494 -4.01 -34.51 10.30
C SER A 494 -5.34 -33.78 10.21
N TYR A 495 -6.39 -34.52 9.85
CA TYR A 495 -7.79 -34.13 10.03
C TYR A 495 -8.61 -35.35 10.42
N ILE A 496 -9.76 -35.13 11.04
CA ILE A 496 -10.65 -36.21 11.46
C ILE A 496 -11.89 -36.30 10.57
N ILE A 497 -12.40 -37.51 10.41
CA ILE A 497 -13.70 -37.80 9.80
C ILE A 497 -14.61 -38.27 10.93
N PRO A 498 -15.59 -37.45 11.36
CA PRO A 498 -16.54 -37.82 12.39
C PRO A 498 -17.33 -39.08 12.01
N ASP A 499 -17.60 -39.93 13.00
CA ASP A 499 -18.48 -41.09 12.81
C ASP A 499 -19.94 -40.67 12.56
N GLU A 500 -20.34 -39.55 13.17
CA GLU A 500 -21.61 -38.87 12.92
C GLU A 500 -21.38 -37.59 12.11
N GLU A 501 -22.06 -37.47 10.96
CA GLU A 501 -21.95 -36.29 10.11
C GLU A 501 -22.28 -35.01 10.88
N ASN A 502 -21.44 -33.98 10.73
CA ASN A 502 -21.59 -32.69 11.42
C ASN A 502 -21.53 -32.79 12.96
N ALA A 503 -20.85 -33.80 13.52
CA ALA A 503 -20.66 -33.91 14.96
C ALA A 503 -20.01 -32.63 15.52
N ILE A 504 -20.59 -32.12 16.62
CA ILE A 504 -20.14 -30.96 17.38
C ILE A 504 -20.00 -31.40 18.84
N GLY A 505 -18.88 -31.06 19.48
CA GLY A 505 -18.67 -31.32 20.89
C GLY A 505 -17.25 -31.04 21.33
N ASN A 506 -17.00 -31.21 22.63
CA ASN A 506 -15.64 -31.17 23.18
C ASN A 506 -14.93 -32.52 23.02
N VAL A 507 -15.70 -33.60 22.89
CA VAL A 507 -15.22 -34.95 22.59
C VAL A 507 -16.17 -35.57 21.56
N ILE A 508 -15.64 -36.11 20.47
CA ILE A 508 -16.43 -36.81 19.44
C ILE A 508 -15.76 -38.13 19.04
N ALA A 509 -16.53 -39.09 18.56
CA ALA A 509 -16.00 -40.29 17.90
C ALA A 509 -15.68 -39.98 16.43
N ALA A 510 -14.51 -40.39 15.97
CA ALA A 510 -14.05 -40.09 14.62
C ALA A 510 -12.90 -41.03 14.20
N THR A 511 -12.52 -40.96 12.93
CA THR A 511 -11.29 -41.57 12.40
C THR A 511 -10.32 -40.49 11.94
N GLU A 512 -9.05 -40.56 12.34
CA GLU A 512 -8.01 -39.64 11.83
C GLU A 512 -7.53 -40.07 10.42
N LYS A 513 -7.35 -39.09 9.55
CA LYS A 513 -6.57 -39.19 8.32
C LYS A 513 -5.37 -38.25 8.39
N GLN A 514 -4.27 -38.66 7.76
CA GLN A 514 -3.05 -37.86 7.66
C GLN A 514 -2.69 -37.63 6.20
N ILE A 515 -2.20 -36.43 5.91
CA ILE A 515 -1.64 -36.07 4.62
C ILE A 515 -0.25 -35.44 4.81
N THR A 516 0.52 -35.39 3.74
CA THR A 516 1.83 -34.74 3.70
C THR A 516 1.73 -33.38 3.00
N ILE A 517 2.73 -32.53 3.24
CA ILE A 517 2.84 -31.28 2.48
C ILE A 517 3.03 -31.52 0.98
N ASP A 518 3.63 -32.65 0.60
CA ASP A 518 3.88 -32.98 -0.80
C ASP A 518 2.57 -33.21 -1.56
N GLN A 519 1.54 -33.79 -0.90
CA GLN A 519 0.20 -33.92 -1.48
C GLN A 519 -0.47 -32.57 -1.74
N ILE A 520 -0.24 -31.58 -0.86
CA ILE A 520 -0.70 -30.20 -1.10
C ILE A 520 0.06 -29.57 -2.27
N VAL A 521 1.38 -29.81 -2.35
CA VAL A 521 2.21 -29.26 -3.44
C VAL A 521 1.84 -29.86 -4.79
N GLU A 522 1.47 -31.14 -4.86
CA GLU A 522 1.04 -31.78 -6.10
C GLU A 522 -0.30 -31.19 -6.60
N ALA A 523 -1.27 -31.01 -5.69
CA ALA A 523 -2.59 -30.47 -6.05
C ALA A 523 -2.60 -28.95 -6.28
N SER A 524 -2.02 -28.18 -5.35
CA SER A 524 -2.13 -26.71 -5.31
C SER A 524 -0.89 -26.00 -5.89
N GLY A 525 0.18 -26.74 -6.15
CA GLY A 525 1.47 -26.20 -6.57
C GLY A 525 2.36 -25.76 -5.41
N LYS A 526 3.65 -25.55 -5.71
CA LYS A 526 4.63 -25.08 -4.73
C LYS A 526 4.46 -23.59 -4.44
N VAL A 527 4.51 -23.22 -3.16
CA VAL A 527 4.57 -21.81 -2.72
C VAL A 527 5.82 -21.14 -3.25
N LYS A 528 5.65 -20.14 -4.13
CA LYS A 528 6.74 -19.32 -4.68
C LYS A 528 6.22 -17.95 -5.14
N CYS A 529 7.14 -16.98 -5.21
CA CYS A 529 6.83 -15.63 -5.68
C CYS A 529 6.99 -15.51 -7.19
N SER A 530 6.07 -14.79 -7.84
CA SER A 530 5.99 -14.61 -9.29
C SER A 530 5.74 -13.13 -9.62
N ILE A 531 6.82 -12.39 -9.88
CA ILE A 531 6.83 -10.94 -10.17
C ILE A 531 7.38 -10.74 -11.59
N ASP A 532 6.62 -11.20 -12.58
CA ASP A 532 6.97 -11.08 -14.00
C ASP A 532 5.82 -10.41 -14.80
#